data_AF-A0A089LA87-F1
#
_entry.id   AF-A0A089LA87-F1
#
_cell.length_a   1.000
_cell.length_b   1.000
_cell.length_c   1.000
_cell.angle_alpha   90.00
_cell.angle_beta   90.00
_cell.angle_gamma   90.00
#
_symmetry.space_group_name_H-M   'P 1'
#
loop_
_entity.id
_entity.type
_entity.pdbx_description
1 polymer ?
#
loop_
_entity_poly.entity_id
_entity_poly.type
_entity_poly.pdbx_seq_one_letter_code
_entity_poly.pdbx_strand_id
1 'polypeptide(L)'
;MDEQQEQEQQEAKLYFSRNLLEWYHGQKRDLPWRRHRNPYYIWISEIMLQQTRVDTVIPYFNRFIERFPTVESLADAPEEDVLKCWEGLGYYSRARNLQHAAKQVKDEYGGQVPDDRDAVFSLKGVGPYTAGAILSIAFNRPEPAVDGNVMRVLSRYFLIEDDIAKGPTRIKMERLAAELIPEGEASHFNQALMELGALICTPKSPRCLPCPVMEHCSARLAGCETSLPVKTKAKPPRPEERLAALIEGRGGHAGRVLIRQRPSSGLLARMWELPHWPAPPAEGGASAALLPETAAQDRLRRSLLQAGIFARPEGHWMAAEHTFSHIVWTLQVYRCREEEAPALPLAAEGRVPYGAASSPADPGSASASGLADPAAAADYAASSAAGTSPGVYNAGLTASVPADLFAEEPAPAERFADGGGNPEDAGAVRWINRGDMANYAFPNVFLKLLNAYFDEQEGKSDN
;
A
#
# COMPACT_ATOMS: atom_id res chain seq x y z
N MET A 1 -24.78 -22.00 38.01
CA MET A 1 -24.90 -22.10 36.53
C MET A 1 -23.78 -21.31 35.88
N ASP A 2 -23.53 -20.05 36.31
CA ASP A 2 -22.35 -19.29 35.88
C ASP A 2 -21.02 -19.96 36.26
N GLU A 3 -20.83 -20.37 37.52
CA GLU A 3 -19.56 -20.98 37.97
C GLU A 3 -19.17 -22.25 37.19
N GLN A 4 -20.16 -23.07 36.81
CA GLN A 4 -19.92 -24.29 36.05
C GLN A 4 -19.54 -23.98 34.59
N GLN A 5 -20.19 -22.98 33.97
CA GLN A 5 -19.84 -22.53 32.62
C GLN A 5 -18.46 -21.87 32.57
N GLU A 6 -18.11 -21.09 33.59
CA GLU A 6 -16.77 -20.50 33.72
C GLU A 6 -15.70 -21.58 33.88
N GLN A 7 -15.98 -22.61 34.68
CA GLN A 7 -15.08 -23.74 34.87
C GLN A 7 -14.87 -24.55 33.58
N GLU A 8 -15.95 -24.87 32.86
CA GLU A 8 -15.89 -25.55 31.55
C GLU A 8 -15.13 -24.70 30.52
N GLN A 9 -15.34 -23.39 30.51
CA GLN A 9 -14.62 -22.48 29.62
C GLN A 9 -13.12 -22.44 29.95
N GLN A 10 -12.76 -22.41 31.24
CA GLN A 10 -11.38 -22.43 31.68
C GLN A 10 -10.69 -23.75 31.33
N GLU A 11 -11.37 -24.88 31.51
CA GLU A 11 -10.87 -26.20 31.09
C GLU A 11 -10.64 -26.24 29.58
N ALA A 12 -11.57 -25.72 28.77
CA ALA A 12 -11.41 -25.64 27.32
C ALA A 12 -10.21 -24.77 26.90
N LYS A 13 -9.93 -23.66 27.61
CA LYS A 13 -8.74 -22.81 27.38
C LYS A 13 -7.44 -23.55 27.71
N LEU A 14 -7.39 -24.26 28.83
CA LEU A 14 -6.23 -25.05 29.23
C LEU A 14 -5.97 -26.22 28.28
N TYR A 15 -7.03 -26.95 27.89
CA TYR A 15 -6.96 -28.01 26.90
C TYR A 15 -6.41 -27.47 25.56
N PHE A 16 -6.94 -26.34 25.09
CA PHE A 16 -6.51 -25.73 23.83
C PHE A 16 -5.00 -25.48 23.84
N SER A 17 -4.52 -24.78 24.86
CA SER A 17 -3.15 -24.28 24.90
C SER A 17 -2.13 -25.41 25.05
N ARG A 18 -2.42 -26.41 25.88
CA ARG A 18 -1.57 -27.59 26.08
C ARG A 18 -1.44 -28.41 24.79
N ASN A 19 -2.57 -28.81 24.20
CA ASN A 19 -2.57 -29.69 23.03
C ASN A 19 -2.01 -29.00 21.78
N LEU A 20 -2.25 -27.68 21.66
CA LEU A 20 -1.68 -26.89 20.57
C LEU A 20 -0.14 -26.85 20.63
N LEU A 21 0.42 -26.61 21.82
CA LEU A 21 1.88 -26.59 22.01
C LEU A 21 2.50 -27.97 21.77
N GLU A 22 1.92 -29.02 22.34
CA GLU A 22 2.40 -30.40 22.16
C GLU A 22 2.47 -30.78 20.68
N TRP A 23 1.39 -30.50 19.93
CA TRP A 23 1.36 -30.68 18.48
C TRP A 23 2.45 -29.87 17.77
N TYR A 24 2.62 -28.59 18.13
CA TYR A 24 3.59 -27.73 17.48
C TYR A 24 5.03 -28.20 17.68
N HIS A 25 5.38 -28.71 18.86
CA HIS A 25 6.70 -29.27 19.11
C HIS A 25 7.02 -30.46 18.20
N GLY A 26 6.02 -31.28 17.87
CA GLY A 26 6.17 -32.41 16.95
C GLY A 26 6.04 -32.07 15.46
N GLN A 27 5.36 -30.97 15.10
CA GLN A 27 4.90 -30.73 13.73
C GLN A 27 5.35 -29.38 13.12
N LYS A 28 6.06 -28.52 13.86
CA LYS A 28 6.49 -27.22 13.35
C LYS A 28 7.33 -27.37 12.07
N ARG A 29 6.98 -26.61 11.02
CA ARG A 29 7.77 -26.56 9.80
C ARG A 29 9.13 -25.90 10.06
N ASP A 30 10.15 -26.47 9.44
CA ASP A 30 11.47 -25.85 9.34
C ASP A 30 11.44 -24.73 8.30
N LEU A 31 11.50 -23.48 8.77
CA LEU A 31 11.43 -22.27 7.94
C LEU A 31 12.70 -21.43 8.19
N PRO A 32 13.24 -20.73 7.18
CA PRO A 32 14.49 -19.99 7.32
C PRO A 32 14.51 -19.05 8.54
N TRP A 33 13.45 -18.27 8.75
CA TRP A 33 13.33 -17.34 9.87
C TRP A 33 13.14 -18.02 11.23
N ARG A 34 12.69 -19.29 11.28
CA ARG A 34 12.56 -20.06 12.54
C ARG A 34 13.87 -20.70 13.01
N ARG A 35 14.90 -20.71 12.16
CA ARG A 35 16.25 -21.21 12.51
C ARG A 35 17.05 -20.20 13.32
N HIS A 36 16.53 -18.98 13.47
CA HIS A 36 17.18 -17.88 14.15
C HIS A 36 16.26 -17.31 15.25
N ARG A 37 16.87 -16.77 16.31
CA ARG A 37 16.17 -15.93 17.30
C ARG A 37 16.46 -14.44 17.10
N ASN A 38 17.02 -14.08 15.95
CA ASN A 38 17.37 -12.69 15.64
C ASN A 38 16.09 -11.86 15.46
N PRO A 39 15.82 -10.85 16.30
CA PRO A 39 14.62 -10.01 16.20
C PRO A 39 14.47 -9.34 14.83
N TYR A 40 15.56 -8.94 14.19
CA TYR A 40 15.55 -8.33 12.86
C TYR A 40 15.05 -9.31 11.78
N TYR A 41 15.49 -10.57 11.84
CA TYR A 41 15.10 -11.59 10.87
C TYR A 41 13.63 -11.98 11.04
N ILE A 42 13.22 -12.13 12.30
CA ILE A 42 11.82 -12.38 12.65
C ILE A 42 10.96 -11.23 12.13
N TRP A 43 11.31 -9.98 12.46
CA TRP A 43 10.58 -8.81 12.01
C TRP A 43 10.43 -8.74 10.47
N ILE A 44 11.51 -8.96 9.72
CA ILE A 44 11.45 -9.00 8.26
C ILE A 44 10.48 -10.08 7.77
N SER A 45 10.59 -11.29 8.32
CA SER A 45 9.72 -12.39 7.91
C SER A 45 8.25 -12.09 8.19
N GLU A 46 7.93 -11.48 9.33
CA GLU A 46 6.57 -11.10 9.70
C GLU A 46 6.00 -10.02 8.78
N ILE A 47 6.79 -9.02 8.39
CA ILE A 47 6.36 -8.03 7.39
C ILE A 47 6.13 -8.67 6.02
N MET A 48 7.02 -9.56 5.59
CA MET A 48 6.87 -10.26 4.31
C MET A 48 5.63 -11.17 4.28
N LEU A 49 5.33 -11.87 5.37
CA LEU A 49 4.21 -12.80 5.49
C LEU A 49 2.83 -12.12 5.52
N GLN A 50 2.77 -10.80 5.72
CA GLN A 50 1.51 -10.05 5.61
C GLN A 50 0.90 -10.26 4.22
N GLN A 51 -0.27 -10.90 4.18
CA GLN A 51 -1.03 -11.18 2.95
C GLN A 51 -0.22 -11.94 1.87
N THR A 52 0.85 -12.66 2.27
CA THR A 52 1.73 -13.38 1.35
C THR A 52 1.95 -14.82 1.85
N ARG A 53 1.96 -15.80 0.95
CA ARG A 53 2.12 -17.22 1.35
C ARG A 53 3.57 -17.52 1.73
N VAL A 54 3.75 -18.45 2.67
CA VAL A 54 5.06 -18.91 3.16
C VAL A 54 5.99 -19.32 2.01
N ASP A 55 5.54 -20.17 1.10
CA ASP A 55 6.38 -20.68 0.00
C ASP A 55 6.85 -19.57 -0.94
N THR A 56 6.02 -18.53 -1.11
CA THR A 56 6.40 -17.34 -1.86
C THR A 56 7.45 -16.51 -1.12
N VAL A 57 7.35 -16.40 0.21
CA VAL A 57 8.25 -15.57 1.02
C VAL A 57 9.65 -16.17 1.15
N ILE A 58 9.78 -17.50 1.28
CA ILE A 58 11.08 -18.18 1.49
C ILE A 58 12.22 -17.66 0.60
N PRO A 59 12.09 -17.65 -0.75
CA PRO A 59 13.17 -17.19 -1.60
C PRO A 59 13.45 -15.68 -1.48
N TYR A 60 12.44 -14.86 -1.16
CA TYR A 60 12.62 -13.43 -0.95
C TYR A 60 13.33 -13.14 0.36
N PHE A 61 12.93 -13.80 1.44
CA PHE A 61 13.57 -13.68 2.74
C PHE A 61 15.07 -14.00 2.64
N ASN A 62 15.43 -15.11 2.01
CA ASN A 62 16.83 -15.51 1.86
C ASN A 62 17.66 -14.46 1.12
N ARG A 63 17.20 -13.99 -0.05
CA ARG A 63 17.90 -12.94 -0.83
C ARG A 63 17.95 -11.60 -0.08
N PHE A 64 16.89 -11.25 0.63
CA PHE A 64 16.79 -9.99 1.36
C PHE A 64 17.76 -9.95 2.53
N ILE A 65 17.85 -11.03 3.32
CA ILE A 65 18.80 -11.13 4.43
C ILE A 65 20.24 -11.28 3.94
N GLU A 66 20.47 -11.92 2.79
CA GLU A 66 21.80 -11.95 2.18
C GLU A 66 22.27 -10.55 1.77
N ARG A 67 21.37 -9.73 1.19
CA ARG A 67 21.68 -8.36 0.77
C ARG A 67 21.73 -7.38 1.95
N PHE A 68 20.82 -7.53 2.91
CA PHE A 68 20.66 -6.67 4.08
C PHE A 68 20.73 -7.53 5.36
N PRO A 69 21.93 -7.95 5.80
CA PRO A 69 22.08 -8.85 6.94
C PRO A 69 21.82 -8.20 8.31
N THR A 70 21.81 -6.86 8.40
CA THR A 70 21.60 -6.13 9.66
C THR A 70 20.64 -4.97 9.49
N VAL A 71 20.11 -4.46 10.61
CA VAL A 71 19.25 -3.26 10.64
C VAL A 71 19.94 -2.08 9.96
N GLU A 72 21.23 -1.86 10.25
CA GLU A 72 22.03 -0.78 9.68
C GLU A 72 22.18 -0.92 8.17
N SER A 73 22.45 -2.14 7.69
CA SER A 73 22.58 -2.40 6.24
C SER A 73 21.29 -2.09 5.47
N LEU A 74 20.12 -2.30 6.09
CA LEU A 74 18.83 -1.93 5.51
C LEU A 74 18.55 -0.43 5.64
N ALA A 75 18.85 0.16 6.78
CA ALA A 75 18.65 1.57 7.06
C ALA A 75 19.46 2.46 6.09
N ASP A 76 20.71 2.06 5.80
CA ASP A 76 21.66 2.81 4.97
C ASP A 76 21.53 2.53 3.48
N ALA A 77 20.79 1.48 3.10
CA ALA A 77 20.58 1.14 1.70
C ALA A 77 19.84 2.25 0.94
N PRO A 78 20.15 2.47 -0.35
CA PRO A 78 19.28 3.23 -1.24
C PRO A 78 17.86 2.62 -1.26
N GLU A 79 16.82 3.45 -1.23
CA GLU A 79 15.42 2.97 -1.28
C GLU A 79 15.19 2.08 -2.52
N GLU A 80 15.81 2.42 -3.64
CA GLU A 80 15.70 1.69 -4.92
C GLU A 80 16.19 0.25 -4.79
N ASP A 81 17.30 0.01 -4.09
CA ASP A 81 17.82 -1.34 -3.81
C ASP A 81 16.83 -2.16 -2.97
N VAL A 82 16.24 -1.54 -1.94
CA VAL A 82 15.26 -2.20 -1.08
C VAL A 82 14.01 -2.58 -1.87
N LEU A 83 13.49 -1.66 -2.69
CA LEU A 83 12.34 -1.92 -3.56
C LEU A 83 12.66 -2.99 -4.60
N LYS A 84 13.88 -3.03 -5.13
CA LYS A 84 14.29 -4.06 -6.09
C LYS A 84 14.34 -5.44 -5.44
N CYS A 85 14.89 -5.56 -4.23
CA CYS A 85 14.84 -6.82 -3.47
C CYS A 85 13.41 -7.26 -3.12
N TRP A 86 12.46 -6.32 -3.04
CA TRP A 86 11.04 -6.56 -2.78
C TRP A 86 10.19 -6.79 -4.05
N GLU A 87 10.75 -6.57 -5.23
CA GLU A 87 10.07 -6.65 -6.53
C GLU A 87 9.38 -8.01 -6.70
N GLY A 88 8.06 -8.00 -6.78
CA GLY A 88 7.25 -9.21 -6.94
C GLY A 88 6.44 -9.63 -5.72
N LEU A 89 6.78 -9.18 -4.51
CA LEU A 89 6.00 -9.47 -3.29
C LEU A 89 4.70 -8.65 -3.19
N GLY A 90 4.62 -7.52 -3.90
CA GLY A 90 3.49 -6.59 -3.79
C GLY A 90 3.44 -5.84 -2.45
N TYR A 91 2.47 -4.92 -2.33
CA TYR A 91 2.33 -4.01 -1.17
C TYR A 91 3.65 -3.31 -0.79
N TYR A 92 4.24 -2.58 -1.74
CA TYR A 92 5.56 -1.95 -1.61
C TYR A 92 5.67 -0.91 -0.48
N SER A 93 4.55 -0.40 0.02
CA SER A 93 4.53 0.41 1.24
C SER A 93 5.11 -0.34 2.44
N ARG A 94 4.99 -1.68 2.50
CA ARG A 94 5.62 -2.51 3.53
C ARG A 94 7.14 -2.38 3.53
N ALA A 95 7.77 -2.48 2.35
CA ALA A 95 9.22 -2.35 2.20
C ALA A 95 9.71 -0.96 2.66
N ARG A 96 8.98 0.10 2.27
CA ARG A 96 9.30 1.48 2.67
C ARG A 96 9.14 1.69 4.17
N ASN A 97 8.02 1.25 4.73
CA ASN A 97 7.78 1.39 6.16
C ASN A 97 8.81 0.60 6.96
N LEU A 98 9.15 -0.62 6.52
CA LEU A 98 10.21 -1.44 7.10
C LEU A 98 11.56 -0.70 7.06
N GLN A 99 11.93 -0.09 5.94
CA GLN A 99 13.17 0.69 5.84
C GLN A 99 13.15 1.94 6.74
N HIS A 100 12.04 2.67 6.78
CA HIS A 100 11.87 3.82 7.67
C HIS A 100 12.00 3.42 9.13
N ALA A 101 11.37 2.32 9.53
CA ALA A 101 11.48 1.78 10.87
C ALA A 101 12.90 1.26 11.15
N ALA A 102 13.61 0.71 10.16
CA ALA A 102 15.01 0.30 10.34
C ALA A 102 15.92 1.50 10.61
N LYS A 103 15.69 2.63 9.92
CA LYS A 103 16.35 3.92 10.22
C LYS A 103 16.03 4.38 11.65
N GLN A 104 14.77 4.31 12.05
CA GLN A 104 14.37 4.62 13.42
C GLN A 104 15.07 3.73 14.46
N VAL A 105 15.13 2.41 14.23
CA VAL A 105 15.85 1.46 15.11
C VAL A 105 17.34 1.78 15.17
N LYS A 106 17.96 2.14 14.04
CA LYS A 106 19.36 2.56 14.00
C LYS A 106 19.59 3.83 14.83
N ASP A 107 18.76 4.86 14.62
CA ASP A 107 19.00 6.20 15.17
C ASP A 107 18.58 6.32 16.64
N GLU A 108 17.46 5.71 17.03
CA GLU A 108 16.88 5.83 18.38
C GLU A 108 17.29 4.69 19.32
N TYR A 109 17.55 3.49 18.77
CA TYR A 109 17.79 2.26 19.55
C TYR A 109 19.16 1.62 19.28
N GLY A 110 20.07 2.34 18.62
CA GLY A 110 21.44 1.89 18.40
C GLY A 110 21.56 0.62 17.55
N GLY A 111 20.63 0.42 16.62
CA GLY A 111 20.60 -0.74 15.72
C GLY A 111 19.96 -2.01 16.32
N GLN A 112 19.54 -1.96 17.58
CA GLN A 112 18.90 -3.09 18.25
C GLN A 112 17.38 -2.94 18.21
N VAL A 113 16.68 -3.95 17.68
CA VAL A 113 15.21 -3.98 17.71
C VAL A 113 14.77 -3.96 19.18
N PRO A 114 13.91 -3.01 19.60
CA PRO A 114 13.51 -2.91 21.00
C PRO A 114 12.69 -4.12 21.44
N ASP A 115 12.81 -4.48 22.72
CA ASP A 115 12.02 -5.53 23.38
C ASP A 115 10.90 -4.98 24.28
N ASP A 116 10.78 -3.66 24.32
CA ASP A 116 9.71 -2.92 24.98
C ASP A 116 8.50 -2.78 24.06
N ARG A 117 7.31 -2.90 24.65
CA ARG A 117 6.05 -2.85 23.92
C ARG A 117 5.86 -1.50 23.24
N ASP A 118 5.94 -0.41 24.00
CA ASP A 118 5.62 0.93 23.48
C ASP A 118 6.63 1.34 22.40
N ALA A 119 7.91 1.00 22.61
CA ALA A 119 8.96 1.18 21.62
C ALA A 119 8.67 0.42 20.30
N VAL A 120 8.32 -0.88 20.36
CA VAL A 120 7.99 -1.67 19.16
C VAL A 120 6.75 -1.12 18.45
N PHE A 121 5.72 -0.73 19.19
CA PHE A 121 4.50 -0.15 18.63
C PHE A 121 4.72 1.21 17.97
N SER A 122 5.73 1.97 18.41
CA SER A 122 6.07 3.27 17.82
C SER A 122 6.71 3.16 16.43
N LEU A 123 7.20 1.97 16.05
CA LEU A 123 7.89 1.75 14.77
C LEU A 123 6.94 1.89 13.59
N LYS A 124 7.38 2.62 12.55
CA LYS A 124 6.56 2.85 11.35
C LYS A 124 6.15 1.54 10.67
N GLY A 125 4.84 1.37 10.47
CA GLY A 125 4.27 0.18 9.81
C GLY A 125 4.20 -1.06 10.70
N VAL A 126 4.49 -0.94 12.00
CA VAL A 126 4.28 -2.00 12.99
C VAL A 126 2.91 -1.78 13.63
N GLY A 127 1.96 -2.64 13.27
CA GLY A 127 0.63 -2.68 13.91
C GLY A 127 0.56 -3.74 15.02
N PRO A 128 -0.61 -3.92 15.68
CA PRO A 128 -0.76 -4.82 16.82
C PRO A 128 -0.30 -6.26 16.57
N TYR A 129 -0.62 -6.80 15.38
CA TYR A 129 -0.17 -8.13 14.98
C TYR A 129 1.37 -8.23 14.94
N THR A 130 2.02 -7.32 14.21
CA THR A 130 3.47 -7.34 14.03
C THR A 130 4.19 -7.10 15.34
N ALA A 131 3.68 -6.20 16.18
CA ALA A 131 4.23 -5.95 17.51
C ALA A 131 4.17 -7.21 18.38
N GLY A 132 2.99 -7.84 18.46
CA GLY A 132 2.82 -9.10 19.18
C GLY A 132 3.71 -10.22 18.64
N ALA A 133 3.85 -10.34 17.32
CA ALA A 133 4.72 -11.31 16.68
C ALA A 133 6.20 -11.08 17.03
N ILE A 134 6.72 -9.85 16.94
CA ILE A 134 8.11 -9.53 17.32
C ILE A 134 8.34 -9.81 18.81
N LEU A 135 7.50 -9.23 19.68
CA LEU A 135 7.65 -9.29 21.12
C LEU A 135 7.56 -10.74 21.65
N SER A 136 6.62 -11.53 21.13
CA SER A 136 6.49 -12.92 21.52
C SER A 136 7.54 -13.83 20.88
N ILE A 137 7.76 -13.77 19.58
CA ILE A 137 8.61 -14.74 18.89
C ILE A 137 10.08 -14.52 19.24
N ALA A 138 10.54 -13.25 19.24
CA ALA A 138 11.93 -12.92 19.50
C ALA A 138 12.26 -12.82 21.00
N PHE A 139 11.35 -12.22 21.79
CA PHE A 139 11.63 -11.88 23.19
C PHE A 139 10.77 -12.66 24.20
N ASN A 140 9.87 -13.54 23.73
CA ASN A 140 8.99 -14.35 24.56
C ASN A 140 8.11 -13.55 25.53
N ARG A 141 7.79 -12.30 25.18
CA ARG A 141 6.83 -11.48 25.91
C ARG A 141 5.42 -12.02 25.68
N PRO A 142 4.53 -12.03 26.69
CA PRO A 142 3.18 -12.59 26.60
C PRO A 142 2.21 -11.67 25.82
N GLU A 143 2.60 -11.29 24.60
CA GLU A 143 1.84 -10.44 23.71
C GLU A 143 1.19 -11.29 22.61
N PRO A 144 -0.12 -11.13 22.34
CA PRO A 144 -0.82 -11.94 21.34
C PRO A 144 -0.48 -11.50 19.91
N ALA A 145 -0.29 -12.45 19.00
CA ALA A 145 -0.10 -12.20 17.58
C ALA A 145 -1.33 -12.67 16.78
N VAL A 146 -2.32 -11.79 16.60
CA VAL A 146 -3.60 -12.14 15.97
C VAL A 146 -3.64 -11.75 14.49
N ASP A 147 -3.54 -12.75 13.61
CA ASP A 147 -3.73 -12.61 12.16
C ASP A 147 -5.06 -13.24 11.69
N GLY A 148 -5.27 -13.31 10.37
CA GLY A 148 -6.44 -13.97 9.78
C GLY A 148 -6.52 -15.48 10.03
N ASN A 149 -5.38 -16.15 10.29
CA ASN A 149 -5.35 -17.56 10.66
C ASN A 149 -5.84 -17.73 12.10
N VAL A 150 -5.31 -16.93 13.02
CA VAL A 150 -5.69 -16.91 14.43
C VAL A 150 -7.17 -16.58 14.60
N MET A 151 -7.66 -15.49 13.97
CA MET A 151 -9.09 -15.13 14.06
C MET A 151 -10.00 -16.28 13.62
N ARG A 152 -9.65 -17.00 12.55
CA ARG A 152 -10.42 -18.17 12.09
C ARG A 152 -10.37 -19.33 13.09
N VAL A 153 -9.20 -19.64 13.64
CA VAL A 153 -9.07 -20.72 14.63
C VAL A 153 -9.89 -20.39 15.87
N LEU A 154 -9.75 -19.18 16.42
CA LEU A 154 -10.46 -18.76 17.62
C LEU A 154 -11.97 -18.67 17.38
N SER A 155 -12.41 -18.12 16.24
CA SER A 155 -13.84 -18.14 15.88
C SER A 155 -14.43 -19.53 15.86
N ARG A 156 -13.71 -20.52 15.34
CA ARG A 156 -14.21 -21.90 15.26
C ARG A 156 -14.15 -22.60 16.62
N TYR A 157 -13.03 -22.49 17.33
CA TYR A 157 -12.87 -23.20 18.60
C TYR A 157 -13.85 -22.69 19.66
N PHE A 158 -14.03 -21.36 19.77
CA PHE A 158 -14.89 -20.72 20.77
C PHE A 158 -16.29 -20.34 20.24
N LEU A 159 -16.64 -20.74 19.00
CA LEU A 159 -17.93 -20.40 18.36
C LEU A 159 -18.23 -18.88 18.39
N ILE A 160 -17.28 -18.07 17.91
CA ILE A 160 -17.43 -16.61 17.82
C ILE A 160 -17.97 -16.25 16.44
N GLU A 161 -19.23 -15.82 16.41
CA GLU A 161 -19.97 -15.43 15.19
C GLU A 161 -19.86 -13.94 14.86
N ASP A 162 -19.12 -13.18 15.66
CA ASP A 162 -18.83 -11.77 15.40
C ASP A 162 -18.11 -11.59 14.06
N ASP A 163 -18.46 -10.55 13.31
CA ASP A 163 -17.81 -10.23 12.04
C ASP A 163 -16.35 -9.81 12.27
N ILE A 164 -15.40 -10.61 11.77
CA ILE A 164 -13.96 -10.37 11.95
C ILE A 164 -13.45 -9.15 11.18
N ALA A 165 -14.27 -8.55 10.31
CA ALA A 165 -13.93 -7.28 9.66
C ALA A 165 -14.10 -6.06 10.59
N LYS A 166 -14.74 -6.22 11.75
CA LYS A 166 -15.01 -5.11 12.69
C LYS A 166 -13.90 -4.97 13.73
N GLY A 167 -13.49 -3.72 13.98
CA GLY A 167 -12.46 -3.38 14.99
C GLY A 167 -12.73 -3.96 16.39
N PRO A 168 -13.95 -3.85 16.95
CA PRO A 168 -14.26 -4.45 18.26
C PRO A 168 -14.04 -5.96 18.33
N THR A 169 -14.32 -6.69 17.24
CA THR A 169 -14.09 -8.14 17.16
C THR A 169 -12.60 -8.45 17.27
N ARG A 170 -11.75 -7.66 16.62
CA ARG A 170 -10.29 -7.81 16.71
C ARG A 170 -9.79 -7.64 18.15
N ILE A 171 -10.25 -6.61 18.85
CA ILE A 171 -9.88 -6.35 20.26
C ILE A 171 -10.31 -7.53 21.16
N LYS A 172 -11.53 -8.05 20.95
CA LYS A 172 -12.01 -9.24 21.66
C LYS A 172 -11.14 -10.47 21.40
N MET A 173 -10.72 -10.69 20.15
CA MET A 173 -9.84 -11.79 19.76
C MET A 173 -8.43 -11.64 20.34
N GLU A 174 -7.88 -10.43 20.36
CA GLU A 174 -6.58 -10.13 20.96
C GLU A 174 -6.58 -10.40 22.47
N ARG A 175 -7.62 -9.97 23.19
CA ARG A 175 -7.80 -10.29 24.62
C ARG A 175 -7.89 -11.80 24.85
N LEU A 176 -8.72 -12.50 24.07
CA LEU A 176 -8.86 -13.95 24.19
C LEU A 176 -7.54 -14.68 23.89
N ALA A 177 -6.82 -14.26 22.85
CA ALA A 177 -5.51 -14.83 22.54
C ALA A 177 -4.50 -14.62 23.67
N ALA A 178 -4.49 -13.45 24.31
CA ALA A 178 -3.61 -13.17 25.45
C ALA A 178 -3.91 -14.09 26.65
N GLU A 179 -5.19 -14.36 26.93
CA GLU A 179 -5.62 -15.28 28.00
C GLU A 179 -5.22 -16.74 27.76
N LEU A 180 -4.89 -17.12 26.52
CA LEU A 180 -4.51 -18.48 26.15
C LEU A 180 -3.00 -18.71 26.17
N ILE A 181 -2.18 -17.65 26.22
CA ILE A 181 -0.72 -17.79 26.18
C ILE A 181 -0.24 -18.43 27.49
N PRO A 182 0.38 -19.63 27.47
CA PRO A 182 0.96 -20.20 28.66
C PRO A 182 2.19 -19.40 29.10
N GLU A 183 2.41 -19.31 30.40
CA GLU A 183 3.55 -18.61 30.98
C GLU A 183 4.87 -19.13 30.39
N GLY A 184 5.70 -18.23 29.87
CA GLY A 184 7.00 -18.58 29.28
C GLY A 184 6.95 -19.26 27.91
N GLU A 185 5.77 -19.42 27.28
CA GLU A 185 5.65 -20.12 25.98
C GLU A 185 5.06 -19.24 24.86
N ALA A 186 5.03 -17.91 25.04
CA ALA A 186 4.45 -16.98 24.07
C ALA A 186 4.99 -17.14 22.65
N SER A 187 6.30 -17.35 22.52
CA SER A 187 6.97 -17.58 21.22
C SER A 187 6.42 -18.79 20.48
N HIS A 188 6.32 -19.94 21.15
CA HIS A 188 5.82 -21.17 20.55
C HIS A 188 4.31 -21.14 20.37
N PHE A 189 3.57 -20.60 21.34
CA PHE A 189 2.12 -20.58 21.31
C PHE A 189 1.57 -19.76 20.13
N ASN A 190 2.06 -18.53 19.94
CA ASN A 190 1.60 -17.70 18.82
C ASN A 190 1.95 -18.34 17.46
N GLN A 191 3.15 -18.90 17.33
CA GLN A 191 3.53 -19.62 16.11
C GLN A 191 2.68 -20.87 15.88
N ALA A 192 2.39 -21.63 16.94
CA ALA A 192 1.54 -22.81 16.88
C ALA A 192 0.13 -22.45 16.42
N LEU A 193 -0.43 -21.35 16.93
CA LEU A 193 -1.76 -20.89 16.59
C LEU A 193 -1.87 -20.48 15.11
N MET A 194 -0.88 -19.74 14.61
CA MET A 194 -0.77 -19.41 13.19
C MET A 194 -0.58 -20.66 12.33
N GLU A 195 0.28 -21.59 12.75
CA GLU A 195 0.58 -22.84 12.05
C GLU A 195 -0.66 -23.74 11.95
N LEU A 196 -1.45 -23.84 13.03
CA LEU A 196 -2.69 -24.60 13.06
C LEU A 196 -3.68 -24.05 12.04
N GLY A 197 -3.86 -22.72 12.00
CA GLY A 197 -4.71 -22.07 11.01
C GLY A 197 -4.21 -22.24 9.58
N ALA A 198 -2.90 -22.23 9.37
CA ALA A 198 -2.29 -22.40 8.05
C ALA A 198 -2.42 -23.83 7.50
N LEU A 199 -2.20 -24.85 8.34
CA LEU A 199 -2.08 -26.24 7.90
C LEU A 199 -3.35 -27.06 8.12
N ILE A 200 -4.03 -26.89 9.25
CA ILE A 200 -5.10 -27.79 9.68
C ILE A 200 -6.46 -27.10 9.56
N CYS A 201 -6.64 -26.00 10.28
CA CYS A 201 -7.88 -25.24 10.34
C CYS A 201 -7.98 -24.28 9.14
N THR A 202 -7.96 -24.82 7.92
CA THR A 202 -7.94 -24.03 6.68
C THR A 202 -9.31 -23.41 6.36
N PRO A 203 -9.38 -22.36 5.51
CA PRO A 203 -10.64 -21.66 5.26
C PRO A 203 -11.77 -22.52 4.70
N LYS A 204 -11.51 -23.30 3.64
CA LYS A 204 -12.54 -24.02 2.88
C LYS A 204 -12.76 -25.47 3.33
N SER A 205 -11.69 -26.16 3.70
CA SER A 205 -11.72 -27.60 3.99
C SER A 205 -10.82 -27.90 5.19
N PRO A 206 -11.25 -27.49 6.40
CA PRO A 206 -10.47 -27.74 7.61
C PRO A 206 -10.32 -29.24 7.85
N ARG A 207 -9.11 -29.66 8.21
CA ARG A 207 -8.78 -31.05 8.54
C ARG A 207 -9.11 -31.30 10.01
N CYS A 208 -10.40 -31.38 10.34
CA CYS A 208 -10.85 -31.46 11.72
C CYS A 208 -10.42 -32.75 12.44
N LEU A 209 -10.36 -33.89 11.75
CA LEU A 209 -9.97 -35.18 12.33
C LEU A 209 -8.53 -35.21 12.88
N PRO A 210 -7.49 -34.70 12.17
CA PRO A 210 -6.14 -34.62 12.72
C PRO A 210 -5.89 -33.36 13.57
N CYS A 211 -6.92 -32.57 13.89
CA CYS A 211 -6.72 -31.33 14.62
C CYS A 211 -6.45 -31.62 16.11
N PRO A 212 -5.34 -31.13 16.70
CA PRO A 212 -4.97 -31.45 18.08
C PRO A 212 -5.96 -30.92 19.10
N VAL A 213 -6.70 -29.88 18.73
CA VAL A 213 -7.69 -29.22 19.58
C VAL A 213 -9.13 -29.58 19.20
N MET A 214 -9.35 -30.69 18.48
CA MET A 214 -10.68 -31.02 17.95
C MET A 214 -11.71 -31.33 19.03
N GLU A 215 -11.32 -31.95 20.14
CA GLU A 215 -12.23 -32.50 21.15
C GLU A 215 -13.21 -31.44 21.66
N HIS A 216 -12.70 -30.27 22.03
CA HIS A 216 -13.46 -29.14 22.57
C HIS A 216 -13.77 -28.04 21.54
N CYS A 217 -13.57 -28.27 20.24
CA CYS A 217 -13.87 -27.27 19.22
C CYS A 217 -15.39 -27.12 19.02
N SER A 218 -15.97 -26.03 19.53
CA SER A 218 -17.41 -25.80 19.53
C SER A 218 -18.02 -25.76 18.12
N ALA A 219 -17.38 -25.12 17.14
CA ALA A 219 -17.90 -25.10 15.77
C ALA A 219 -17.89 -26.48 15.10
N ARG A 220 -16.89 -27.33 15.40
CA ARG A 220 -16.85 -28.71 14.90
C ARG A 220 -17.97 -29.54 15.53
N LEU A 221 -18.17 -29.41 16.84
CA LEU A 221 -19.24 -30.11 17.56
C LEU A 221 -20.62 -29.69 17.04
N ALA A 222 -20.80 -28.42 16.66
CA ALA A 222 -22.02 -27.90 16.08
C ALA A 222 -22.14 -28.11 14.54
N GLY A 223 -21.08 -28.58 13.87
CA GLY A 223 -21.05 -28.76 12.41
C GLY A 223 -21.09 -27.46 11.60
N CYS A 224 -20.61 -26.35 12.16
CA CYS A 224 -20.61 -25.01 11.54
C CYS A 224 -19.20 -24.45 11.30
N GLU A 225 -18.14 -25.26 11.36
CA GLU A 225 -16.78 -24.78 11.17
C GLU A 225 -16.53 -24.16 9.79
N THR A 226 -17.28 -24.57 8.76
CA THR A 226 -17.14 -24.05 7.39
C THR A 226 -17.87 -22.72 7.16
N SER A 227 -18.82 -22.34 8.04
CA SER A 227 -19.46 -21.02 8.01
C SER A 227 -18.68 -19.96 8.79
N LEU A 228 -17.68 -20.38 9.57
CA LEU A 228 -16.84 -19.50 10.40
C LEU A 228 -15.41 -19.34 9.84
N PRO A 229 -14.80 -18.15 10.01
CA PRO A 229 -15.33 -16.95 10.67
C PRO A 229 -16.34 -16.20 9.80
N VAL A 230 -17.26 -15.46 10.43
CA VAL A 230 -18.10 -14.48 9.73
C VAL A 230 -17.22 -13.34 9.25
N LYS A 231 -17.25 -13.05 7.95
CA LYS A 231 -16.54 -11.91 7.36
C LYS A 231 -17.41 -11.24 6.31
N THR A 232 -17.73 -9.97 6.53
CA THR A 232 -18.45 -9.18 5.51
C THR A 232 -17.62 -9.12 4.22
N LYS A 233 -18.27 -9.40 3.08
CA LYS A 233 -17.61 -9.37 1.77
C LYS A 233 -17.19 -7.94 1.44
N ALA A 234 -15.93 -7.79 1.04
CA ALA A 234 -15.44 -6.53 0.47
C ALA A 234 -16.17 -6.22 -0.84
N LYS A 235 -16.30 -4.94 -1.18
CA LYS A 235 -16.77 -4.51 -2.49
C LYS A 235 -15.81 -5.02 -3.58
N PRO A 236 -16.32 -5.38 -4.77
CA PRO A 236 -15.43 -5.75 -5.88
C PRO A 236 -14.50 -4.57 -6.21
N PRO A 237 -13.25 -4.84 -6.62
CA PRO A 237 -12.32 -3.80 -7.03
C PRO A 237 -12.87 -3.05 -8.25
N ARG A 238 -12.60 -1.75 -8.32
CA ARG A 238 -13.08 -0.89 -9.41
C ARG A 238 -12.27 -1.13 -10.69
N PRO A 239 -12.89 -1.38 -11.86
CA PRO A 239 -12.16 -1.51 -13.11
C PRO A 239 -11.59 -0.15 -13.55
N GLU A 240 -10.38 -0.18 -14.11
CA GLU A 240 -9.70 0.96 -14.74
C GLU A 240 -9.06 0.53 -16.05
N GLU A 241 -9.58 1.09 -17.15
CA GLU A 241 -8.97 0.95 -18.47
C GLU A 241 -7.79 1.91 -18.59
N ARG A 242 -6.66 1.46 -19.18
CA ARG A 242 -5.45 2.27 -19.36
C ARG A 242 -4.83 2.02 -20.73
N LEU A 243 -4.29 3.09 -21.35
CA LEU A 243 -3.46 3.01 -22.55
C LEU A 243 -1.99 3.11 -22.12
N ALA A 244 -1.18 2.12 -22.46
CA ALA A 244 0.25 2.09 -22.18
C ALA A 244 1.06 2.20 -23.49
N ALA A 245 2.17 2.92 -23.44
CA ALA A 245 3.10 3.10 -24.55
C ALA A 245 4.39 2.33 -24.28
N LEU A 246 4.70 1.37 -25.15
CA LEU A 246 6.04 0.80 -25.26
C LEU A 246 6.79 1.60 -26.32
N ILE A 247 7.71 2.47 -25.90
CA ILE A 247 8.37 3.42 -26.80
C ILE A 247 9.78 2.91 -27.12
N GLU A 248 10.01 2.60 -28.38
CA GLU A 248 11.31 2.17 -28.91
C GLU A 248 12.15 3.37 -29.31
N GLY A 249 13.39 3.41 -28.83
CA GLY A 249 14.35 4.48 -29.09
C GLY A 249 14.94 4.41 -30.49
N ARG A 250 15.36 5.57 -31.00
CA ARG A 250 16.06 5.76 -32.28
C ARG A 250 17.43 6.40 -32.05
N GLY A 251 18.28 6.34 -33.08
CA GLY A 251 19.60 6.96 -33.04
C GLY A 251 20.42 6.46 -31.85
N GLY A 252 20.82 7.37 -30.96
CA GLY A 252 21.57 7.04 -29.72
C GLY A 252 20.80 6.18 -28.72
N HIS A 253 19.47 6.09 -28.84
CA HIS A 253 18.59 5.26 -28.01
C HIS A 253 18.19 3.94 -28.70
N ALA A 254 18.74 3.61 -29.86
CA ALA A 254 18.40 2.40 -30.59
C ALA A 254 18.58 1.14 -29.72
N GLY A 255 17.59 0.24 -29.75
CA GLY A 255 17.56 -0.98 -28.94
C GLY A 255 17.20 -0.76 -27.47
N ARG A 256 16.76 0.45 -27.09
CA ARG A 256 16.30 0.78 -25.74
C ARG A 256 14.82 1.13 -25.73
N VAL A 257 14.19 0.99 -24.57
CA VAL A 257 12.81 1.40 -24.31
C VAL A 257 12.73 2.50 -23.27
N LEU A 258 11.78 3.43 -23.44
CA LEU A 258 11.55 4.51 -22.48
C LEU A 258 10.71 4.01 -21.30
N ILE A 259 11.19 4.25 -20.09
CA ILE A 259 10.46 4.07 -18.84
C ILE A 259 10.37 5.40 -18.10
N ARG A 260 9.37 5.51 -17.22
CA ARG A 260 9.22 6.65 -16.30
C ARG A 260 9.11 6.18 -14.86
N GLN A 261 9.57 7.02 -13.94
CA GLN A 261 9.36 6.83 -12.52
C GLN A 261 8.02 7.43 -12.09
N ARG A 262 7.25 6.68 -11.29
CA ARG A 262 6.02 7.17 -10.67
C ARG A 262 6.31 8.24 -9.61
N PRO A 263 5.36 9.13 -9.31
CA PRO A 263 5.49 10.13 -8.24
C PRO A 263 5.86 9.52 -6.88
N SER A 264 6.31 10.37 -5.95
CA SER A 264 6.74 9.96 -4.60
C SER A 264 5.61 9.44 -3.70
N SER A 265 4.35 9.69 -4.07
CA SER A 265 3.16 9.27 -3.33
C SER A 265 2.14 8.59 -4.25
N GLY A 266 1.11 7.98 -3.63
CA GLY A 266 0.05 7.26 -4.35
C GLY A 266 0.40 5.81 -4.70
N LEU A 267 -0.40 5.23 -5.59
CA LEU A 267 -0.29 3.83 -5.98
C LEU A 267 1.07 3.57 -6.65
N LEU A 268 1.79 2.56 -6.17
CA LEU A 268 3.11 2.16 -6.70
C LEU A 268 4.14 3.30 -6.72
N ALA A 269 4.03 4.24 -5.78
CA ALA A 269 4.95 5.38 -5.60
C ALA A 269 6.42 5.01 -5.91
N ARG A 270 7.16 5.88 -6.61
CA ARG A 270 8.60 5.73 -7.00
C ARG A 270 9.01 4.50 -7.81
N MET A 271 8.11 3.57 -8.13
CA MET A 271 8.44 2.45 -9.01
C MET A 271 8.53 2.90 -10.47
N TRP A 272 9.22 2.10 -11.28
CA TRP A 272 9.37 2.36 -12.70
C TRP A 272 8.27 1.64 -13.49
N GLU A 273 7.82 2.27 -14.58
CA GLU A 273 6.75 1.77 -15.43
C GLU A 273 6.92 2.20 -16.89
N LEU A 274 6.20 1.51 -17.78
CA LEU A 274 5.94 2.06 -19.11
C LEU A 274 5.02 3.28 -18.98
N PRO A 275 5.19 4.36 -19.76
CA PRO A 275 4.26 5.48 -19.76
C PRO A 275 2.83 5.01 -20.06
N HIS A 276 1.88 5.35 -19.19
CA HIS A 276 0.46 5.01 -19.38
C HIS A 276 -0.50 6.07 -18.83
N TRP A 277 -1.74 6.05 -19.34
CA TRP A 277 -2.80 7.00 -18.97
C TRP A 277 -4.15 6.29 -18.90
N PRO A 278 -5.05 6.67 -17.95
CA PRO A 278 -6.40 6.12 -17.88
C PRO A 278 -7.16 6.34 -19.18
N ALA A 279 -7.98 5.40 -19.61
CA ALA A 279 -8.88 5.47 -20.75
C ALA A 279 -10.33 5.61 -20.30
N PRO A 280 -11.16 6.41 -21.00
CA PRO A 280 -12.60 6.35 -20.77
C PRO A 280 -13.10 4.93 -21.09
N PRO A 281 -14.08 4.42 -20.32
CA PRO A 281 -14.77 3.20 -20.72
C PRO A 281 -15.39 3.42 -22.11
N ALA A 282 -15.39 2.40 -22.97
CA ALA A 282 -16.02 2.51 -24.27
C ALA A 282 -17.52 2.87 -24.14
N GLU A 283 -18.00 3.72 -25.04
CA GLU A 283 -19.42 4.03 -25.14
C GLU A 283 -20.23 2.74 -25.40
N GLY A 284 -21.18 2.42 -24.52
CA GLY A 284 -22.01 1.21 -24.64
C GLY A 284 -22.14 0.33 -23.39
N GLY A 285 -21.51 0.70 -22.26
CA GLY A 285 -21.84 0.12 -20.95
C GLY A 285 -21.44 -1.35 -20.71
N ALA A 286 -20.76 -1.99 -21.66
CA ALA A 286 -20.16 -3.31 -21.45
C ALA A 286 -18.71 -3.16 -20.99
N SER A 287 -18.38 -3.81 -19.87
CA SER A 287 -17.07 -3.88 -19.19
C SER A 287 -15.91 -4.49 -20.02
N ALA A 288 -15.95 -4.43 -21.36
CA ALA A 288 -14.97 -5.14 -22.20
C ALA A 288 -14.80 -4.56 -23.62
N ALA A 289 -15.48 -3.48 -24.02
CA ALA A 289 -15.24 -2.91 -25.33
C ALA A 289 -13.96 -2.06 -25.28
N LEU A 290 -12.91 -2.52 -25.97
CA LEU A 290 -11.69 -1.76 -26.18
C LEU A 290 -12.02 -0.53 -27.04
N LEU A 291 -11.43 0.63 -26.73
CA LEU A 291 -11.48 1.79 -27.62
C LEU A 291 -11.04 1.36 -29.05
N PRO A 292 -11.72 1.83 -30.11
CA PRO A 292 -11.24 1.63 -31.47
C PRO A 292 -9.77 2.05 -31.61
N GLU A 293 -8.97 1.26 -32.32
CA GLU A 293 -7.51 1.40 -32.35
C GLU A 293 -7.07 2.83 -32.73
N THR A 294 -7.70 3.43 -33.74
CA THR A 294 -7.42 4.80 -34.18
C THR A 294 -7.67 5.83 -33.08
N ALA A 295 -8.80 5.75 -32.39
CA ALA A 295 -9.14 6.66 -31.29
C ALA A 295 -8.19 6.48 -30.09
N ALA A 296 -7.79 5.24 -29.80
CA ALA A 296 -6.82 4.94 -28.76
C ALA A 296 -5.42 5.50 -29.10
N GLN A 297 -4.95 5.32 -30.33
CA GLN A 297 -3.69 5.88 -30.81
C GLN A 297 -3.67 7.41 -30.77
N ASP A 298 -4.73 8.08 -31.23
CA ASP A 298 -4.82 9.55 -31.21
C ASP A 298 -4.81 10.10 -29.78
N ARG A 299 -5.48 9.40 -28.86
CA ARG A 299 -5.49 9.76 -27.44
C ARG A 299 -4.12 9.54 -26.81
N LEU A 300 -3.49 8.40 -27.07
CA LEU A 300 -2.15 8.08 -26.58
C LEU A 300 -1.12 9.09 -27.10
N ARG A 301 -1.17 9.45 -28.38
CA ARG A 301 -0.29 10.46 -28.98
C ARG A 301 -0.43 11.82 -28.29
N ARG A 302 -1.66 12.27 -28.01
CA ARG A 302 -1.90 13.52 -27.27
C ARG A 302 -1.33 13.45 -25.86
N SER A 303 -1.54 12.34 -25.16
CA SER A 303 -1.01 12.16 -23.80
C SER A 303 0.52 12.15 -23.76
N LEU A 304 1.17 11.51 -24.74
CA LEU A 304 2.63 11.52 -24.89
C LEU A 304 3.16 12.94 -25.08
N LEU A 305 2.57 13.72 -26.01
CA LEU A 305 2.96 15.10 -26.26
C LEU A 305 2.76 16.00 -25.02
N GLN A 306 1.65 15.86 -24.31
CA GLN A 306 1.39 16.60 -23.06
C GLN A 306 2.41 16.28 -21.96
N ALA A 307 2.94 15.06 -21.94
CA ALA A 307 3.99 14.64 -21.02
C ALA A 307 5.40 15.03 -21.50
N GLY A 308 5.53 15.75 -22.63
CA GLY A 308 6.83 16.11 -23.21
C GLY A 308 7.57 14.92 -23.85
N ILE A 309 6.86 13.83 -24.15
CA ILE A 309 7.42 12.63 -24.77
C ILE A 309 7.10 12.65 -26.26
N PHE A 310 8.13 12.77 -27.10
CA PHE A 310 8.01 12.79 -28.55
C PHE A 310 8.08 11.36 -29.11
N ALA A 311 6.91 10.74 -29.26
CA ALA A 311 6.80 9.40 -29.84
C ALA A 311 5.49 9.23 -30.60
N ARG A 312 5.51 8.39 -31.64
CA ARG A 312 4.35 8.07 -32.46
C ARG A 312 3.89 6.63 -32.22
N PRO A 313 2.63 6.40 -31.84
CA PRO A 313 2.03 5.07 -31.83
C PRO A 313 2.05 4.43 -33.23
N GLU A 314 2.49 3.18 -33.33
CA GLU A 314 2.55 2.41 -34.59
C GLU A 314 1.45 1.35 -34.69
N GLY A 315 1.04 0.75 -33.56
CA GLY A 315 0.02 -0.30 -33.55
C GLY A 315 -0.22 -0.87 -32.15
N HIS A 316 -1.39 -1.49 -31.95
CA HIS A 316 -1.66 -2.30 -30.76
C HIS A 316 -0.71 -3.52 -30.72
N TRP A 317 -0.11 -3.79 -29.56
CA TRP A 317 0.77 -4.94 -29.36
C TRP A 317 0.09 -6.05 -28.57
N MET A 318 -0.40 -5.74 -27.36
CA MET A 318 -1.09 -6.73 -26.51
C MET A 318 -1.95 -6.05 -25.44
N ALA A 319 -2.85 -6.83 -24.85
CA ALA A 319 -3.57 -6.47 -23.64
C ALA A 319 -2.93 -7.13 -22.41
N ALA A 320 -2.95 -6.45 -21.27
CA ALA A 320 -2.52 -7.00 -19.99
C ALA A 320 -3.49 -6.64 -18.88
N GLU A 321 -3.76 -7.58 -17.97
CA GLU A 321 -4.60 -7.33 -16.80
C GLU A 321 -3.74 -7.37 -15.53
N HIS A 322 -4.02 -6.47 -14.59
CA HIS A 322 -3.41 -6.50 -13.27
C HIS A 322 -4.41 -6.16 -12.17
N THR A 323 -4.64 -7.11 -11.27
CA THR A 323 -5.57 -6.95 -10.15
C THR A 323 -4.85 -6.45 -8.88
N PHE A 324 -5.34 -5.35 -8.33
CA PHE A 324 -5.05 -4.87 -6.99
C PHE A 324 -6.24 -5.15 -6.06
N SER A 325 -6.07 -4.92 -4.75
CA SER A 325 -7.16 -5.14 -3.79
C SER A 325 -8.37 -4.21 -3.99
N HIS A 326 -8.15 -3.00 -4.54
CA HIS A 326 -9.18 -1.97 -4.67
C HIS A 326 -9.47 -1.56 -6.11
N ILE A 327 -8.61 -1.92 -7.07
CA ILE A 327 -8.77 -1.64 -8.51
C ILE A 327 -8.29 -2.81 -9.36
N VAL A 328 -8.79 -2.91 -10.59
CA VAL A 328 -8.27 -3.81 -11.63
C VAL A 328 -7.86 -2.96 -12.82
N TRP A 329 -6.60 -3.06 -13.22
CA TRP A 329 -6.10 -2.42 -14.43
C TRP A 329 -6.28 -3.35 -15.62
N THR A 330 -6.93 -2.83 -16.67
CA THR A 330 -6.91 -3.39 -18.02
C THR A 330 -6.04 -2.47 -18.87
N LEU A 331 -4.87 -2.94 -19.29
CA LEU A 331 -3.93 -2.18 -20.10
C LEU A 331 -4.04 -2.59 -21.56
N GLN A 332 -4.21 -1.62 -22.45
CA GLN A 332 -3.94 -1.76 -23.87
C GLN A 332 -2.56 -1.21 -24.16
N VAL A 333 -1.64 -2.08 -24.59
CA VAL A 333 -0.24 -1.71 -24.80
C VAL A 333 0.00 -1.50 -26.29
N TYR A 334 0.48 -0.31 -26.64
CA TYR A 334 0.78 0.11 -28.01
C TYR A 334 2.29 0.23 -28.19
N ARG A 335 2.80 -0.31 -29.31
CA ARG A 335 4.16 0.02 -29.75
C ARG A 335 4.17 1.45 -30.25
N CYS A 336 5.16 2.19 -29.78
CA CYS A 336 5.41 3.56 -30.15
C CYS A 336 6.87 3.68 -30.55
N ARG A 337 7.16 4.62 -31.44
CA ARG A 337 8.52 4.88 -31.89
C ARG A 337 8.91 6.32 -31.60
N GLU A 338 10.11 6.52 -31.10
CA GLU A 338 10.67 7.85 -30.82
C GLU A 338 10.60 8.75 -32.08
N GLU A 339 10.20 9.99 -31.87
CA GLU A 339 10.23 11.07 -32.86
C GLU A 339 11.15 12.18 -32.37
N GLU A 340 11.74 12.92 -33.31
CA GLU A 340 12.48 14.14 -32.96
C GLU A 340 11.51 15.19 -32.40
N ALA A 341 11.97 15.90 -31.37
CA ALA A 341 11.22 17.06 -30.88
C ALA A 341 11.05 18.06 -32.04
N PRO A 342 9.85 18.62 -32.26
CA PRO A 342 9.65 19.60 -33.30
C PRO A 342 10.59 20.77 -33.02
N ALA A 343 11.41 21.12 -34.02
CA ALA A 343 12.25 22.30 -33.96
C ALA A 343 11.34 23.51 -33.70
N LEU A 344 11.45 24.12 -32.52
CA LEU A 344 10.79 25.40 -32.26
C LEU A 344 11.28 26.36 -33.35
N PRO A 345 10.40 27.01 -34.13
CA PRO A 345 10.86 28.05 -35.03
C PRO A 345 11.54 29.11 -34.17
N LEU A 346 12.84 29.34 -34.41
CA LEU A 346 13.53 30.52 -33.90
C LEU A 346 12.62 31.71 -34.22
N ALA A 347 12.12 32.39 -33.18
CA ALA A 347 11.32 33.58 -33.37
C ALA A 347 12.10 34.52 -34.28
N ALA A 348 11.61 34.70 -35.50
CA ALA A 348 12.15 35.71 -36.40
C ALA A 348 11.94 37.04 -35.66
N GLU A 349 13.04 37.66 -35.23
CA GLU A 349 13.06 39.01 -34.69
C GLU A 349 12.57 39.95 -35.81
N GLY A 350 11.26 40.13 -35.88
CA GLY A 350 10.60 41.15 -36.69
C GLY A 350 10.97 42.51 -36.12
N ARG A 351 12.09 43.06 -36.59
CA ARG A 351 12.51 44.43 -36.38
C ARG A 351 11.44 45.36 -36.97
N VAL A 352 10.53 45.85 -36.14
CA VAL A 352 9.66 46.98 -36.51
C VAL A 352 10.49 48.26 -36.34
N PRO A 353 10.69 49.09 -37.38
CA PRO A 353 11.41 50.33 -37.22
C PRO A 353 10.52 51.36 -36.52
N TYR A 354 11.00 51.84 -35.37
CA TYR A 354 10.42 52.96 -34.64
C TYR A 354 10.70 54.26 -35.43
N GLY A 355 9.66 54.87 -36.01
CA GLY A 355 9.73 56.19 -36.62
C GLY A 355 9.58 57.28 -35.56
N ALA A 356 10.60 58.11 -35.38
CA ALA A 356 10.64 59.20 -34.43
C ALA A 356 9.80 60.42 -34.87
N ALA A 357 9.12 60.99 -33.87
CA ALA A 357 8.37 62.24 -33.72
C ALA A 357 8.51 63.41 -34.73
N SER A 358 7.38 64.12 -34.89
CA SER A 358 7.35 65.60 -34.77
C SER A 358 5.94 66.11 -34.38
N SER A 359 5.86 66.79 -33.24
CA SER A 359 4.76 67.63 -32.71
C SER A 359 4.62 68.94 -33.54
N PRO A 360 3.56 69.79 -33.41
CA PRO A 360 3.34 70.57 -32.18
C PRO A 360 1.91 71.10 -31.86
N ALA A 361 1.84 71.72 -30.67
CA ALA A 361 1.02 72.87 -30.27
C ALA A 361 -0.37 72.66 -29.62
N ASP A 362 -0.45 73.12 -28.37
CA ASP A 362 -1.63 73.46 -27.56
C ASP A 362 -1.99 74.95 -27.82
N PRO A 363 -3.25 75.41 -27.68
CA PRO A 363 -3.59 76.10 -26.42
C PRO A 363 -5.08 76.06 -25.97
N GLY A 364 -5.30 75.82 -24.67
CA GLY A 364 -6.04 76.69 -23.73
C GLY A 364 -7.58 76.84 -23.78
N SER A 365 -8.25 76.58 -22.64
CA SER A 365 -8.99 77.58 -21.81
C SER A 365 -10.24 77.03 -21.04
N ALA A 366 -10.34 77.47 -19.76
CA ALA A 366 -11.54 77.78 -18.96
C ALA A 366 -12.59 76.67 -18.63
N SER A 367 -13.26 76.57 -17.48
CA SER A 367 -13.35 77.36 -16.23
C SER A 367 -14.33 76.66 -15.25
N ALA A 368 -14.13 76.85 -13.93
CA ALA A 368 -15.13 76.97 -12.83
C ALA A 368 -16.00 75.73 -12.45
N SER A 369 -16.44 75.47 -11.22
CA SER A 369 -16.26 76.00 -9.85
C SER A 369 -17.22 75.22 -8.91
N GLY A 370 -16.87 75.07 -7.63
CA GLY A 370 -17.80 74.78 -6.50
C GLY A 370 -17.54 73.42 -5.81
N LEU A 371 -16.83 73.37 -4.67
CA LEU A 371 -17.32 73.53 -3.27
C LEU A 371 -18.35 72.44 -2.88
N ALA A 372 -18.27 71.69 -1.77
CA ALA A 372 -17.33 71.62 -0.65
C ALA A 372 -17.55 70.27 0.09
N ASP A 373 -16.47 69.83 0.75
CA ASP A 373 -16.31 68.83 1.83
C ASP A 373 -17.07 69.24 3.12
N PRO A 374 -17.00 68.55 4.30
CA PRO A 374 -16.36 67.27 4.66
C PRO A 374 -17.09 66.39 5.73
N ALA A 375 -16.48 65.23 6.05
CA ALA A 375 -16.20 64.63 7.39
C ALA A 375 -17.34 64.42 8.44
N ALA A 376 -17.31 63.46 9.37
CA ALA A 376 -16.47 62.31 9.73
C ALA A 376 -17.11 61.62 10.97
N ALA A 377 -16.70 60.37 11.25
CA ALA A 377 -16.53 59.75 12.59
C ALA A 377 -17.79 59.58 13.49
N ALA A 378 -17.90 58.65 14.44
CA ALA A 378 -17.20 57.44 14.88
C ALA A 378 -18.11 56.80 15.96
N ASP A 379 -17.89 55.52 16.25
CA ASP A 379 -18.07 54.78 17.53
C ASP A 379 -19.25 55.06 18.48
N TYR A 380 -19.90 54.00 18.96
CA TYR A 380 -19.74 53.52 20.36
C TYR A 380 -20.53 52.23 20.66
N ALA A 381 -20.06 51.53 21.68
CA ALA A 381 -20.40 50.19 22.11
C ALA A 381 -21.46 50.09 23.23
N ALA A 382 -21.96 48.84 23.40
CA ALA A 382 -22.17 48.08 24.64
C ALA A 382 -23.45 48.20 25.54
N SER A 383 -23.82 47.00 26.06
CA SER A 383 -24.48 46.68 27.36
C SER A 383 -26.02 46.71 27.41
N SER A 384 -26.82 45.84 28.06
CA SER A 384 -26.64 44.85 29.16
C SER A 384 -27.93 44.02 29.44
N ALA A 385 -27.76 42.82 30.07
CA ALA A 385 -28.52 42.18 31.19
C ALA A 385 -30.02 41.73 31.01
N ALA A 386 -30.61 40.70 31.68
CA ALA A 386 -30.24 39.64 32.65
C ALA A 386 -31.43 38.66 32.94
N GLY A 387 -31.15 37.48 33.57
CA GLY A 387 -32.05 36.62 34.41
C GLY A 387 -32.82 35.49 33.68
N THR A 388 -32.99 34.23 34.13
CA THR A 388 -32.95 33.57 35.46
C THR A 388 -32.95 32.02 35.29
N SER A 389 -32.37 31.25 36.24
CA SER A 389 -32.36 29.75 36.37
C SER A 389 -33.55 29.23 37.23
N PRO A 390 -33.79 27.92 37.56
CA PRO A 390 -32.88 26.73 37.51
C PRO A 390 -33.48 25.33 37.14
N GLY A 391 -32.61 24.32 36.95
CA GLY A 391 -32.89 22.93 37.35
C GLY A 391 -32.38 21.76 36.49
N VAL A 392 -31.51 20.95 37.10
CA VAL A 392 -31.31 19.48 36.98
C VAL A 392 -30.12 18.95 36.13
N TYR A 393 -29.34 18.13 36.83
CA TYR A 393 -28.12 17.36 36.51
C TYR A 393 -28.15 16.52 35.22
N ASN A 394 -27.04 16.49 34.47
CA ASN A 394 -26.22 15.27 34.37
C ASN A 394 -24.83 15.53 33.77
N ALA A 395 -23.83 14.86 34.33
CA ALA A 395 -22.42 14.97 34.00
C ALA A 395 -22.08 14.24 32.68
N GLY A 396 -21.33 14.91 31.80
CA GLY A 396 -20.70 14.32 30.63
C GLY A 396 -19.27 14.83 30.54
N LEU A 397 -18.34 14.13 31.19
CA LEU A 397 -16.91 14.40 31.04
C LEU A 397 -16.41 13.72 29.77
N THR A 398 -15.81 14.56 28.95
CA THR A 398 -15.11 14.29 27.70
C THR A 398 -13.80 13.56 27.95
N ALA A 399 -13.56 12.48 27.20
CA ALA A 399 -12.21 11.97 26.94
C ALA A 399 -12.16 11.52 25.47
N SER A 400 -11.50 12.34 24.66
CA SER A 400 -11.19 12.13 23.25
C SER A 400 -10.20 10.97 23.10
N VAL A 401 -10.61 9.92 22.39
CA VAL A 401 -9.72 8.84 21.90
C VAL A 401 -9.34 9.18 20.46
N PRO A 402 -8.04 9.22 20.09
CA PRO A 402 -7.64 9.52 18.72
C PRO A 402 -8.03 8.38 17.78
N ALA A 403 -8.83 8.70 16.77
CA ALA A 403 -9.32 7.79 15.75
C ALA A 403 -8.38 7.75 14.53
N ASP A 404 -7.11 7.40 14.74
CA ASP A 404 -6.17 7.16 13.66
C ASP A 404 -5.50 5.81 13.89
N LEU A 405 -6.02 4.75 13.26
CA LEU A 405 -5.27 3.48 13.08
C LEU A 405 -5.86 2.52 12.04
N PHE A 406 -7.07 2.74 11.48
CA PHE A 406 -7.62 1.90 10.39
C PHE A 406 -8.52 2.64 9.39
N ALA A 407 -8.13 3.86 8.98
CA ALA A 407 -8.76 4.54 7.86
C ALA A 407 -7.70 4.89 6.82
N GLU A 408 -7.43 3.98 5.88
CA GLU A 408 -6.98 4.45 4.56
C GLU A 408 -8.21 5.13 3.94
N GLU A 409 -8.22 6.46 3.95
CA GLU A 409 -9.12 7.22 3.08
C GLU A 409 -8.94 6.69 1.65
N PRO A 410 -10.03 6.51 0.87
CA PRO A 410 -9.90 6.13 -0.52
C PRO A 410 -9.02 7.18 -1.20
N ALA A 411 -7.88 6.73 -1.74
CA ALA A 411 -6.95 7.59 -2.46
C ALA A 411 -7.75 8.51 -3.39
N PRO A 412 -7.54 9.84 -3.34
CA PRO A 412 -8.20 10.74 -4.25
C PRO A 412 -7.94 10.22 -5.67
N ALA A 413 -9.00 10.08 -6.47
CA ALA A 413 -8.86 9.77 -7.89
C ALA A 413 -7.76 10.68 -8.44
N GLU A 414 -6.72 10.10 -9.06
CA GLU A 414 -5.60 10.84 -9.65
C GLU A 414 -6.19 11.96 -10.53
N ARG A 415 -6.35 13.16 -9.96
CA ARG A 415 -6.64 14.36 -10.70
C ARG A 415 -5.33 14.64 -11.41
N PHE A 416 -5.30 14.30 -12.69
CA PHE A 416 -4.31 14.87 -13.59
C PHE A 416 -4.39 16.37 -13.41
N ALA A 417 -3.25 16.97 -13.11
CA ALA A 417 -3.13 18.40 -12.94
C ALA A 417 -3.70 19.08 -14.20
N ASP A 418 -4.88 19.69 -14.06
CA ASP A 418 -5.17 20.90 -14.82
C ASP A 418 -4.11 21.90 -14.35
N GLY A 419 -3.12 22.13 -15.22
CA GLY A 419 -1.98 23.05 -15.09
C GLY A 419 -1.77 23.70 -13.72
N GLY A 420 -1.08 23.01 -12.81
CA GLY A 420 -0.77 23.56 -11.48
C GLY A 420 0.08 22.68 -10.56
N GLY A 421 0.84 21.72 -11.09
CA GLY A 421 1.77 20.90 -10.29
C GLY A 421 3.15 21.55 -10.15
N ASN A 422 3.78 21.40 -8.98
CA ASN A 422 5.14 21.85 -8.71
C ASN A 422 6.14 21.17 -9.70
N PRO A 423 6.97 21.92 -10.45
CA PRO A 423 7.84 21.35 -11.49
C PRO A 423 8.90 20.35 -11.01
N GLU A 424 9.14 20.21 -9.70
CA GLU A 424 10.03 19.19 -9.13
C GLU A 424 9.46 17.76 -9.15
N ASP A 425 8.15 17.58 -9.41
CA ASP A 425 7.47 16.27 -9.46
C ASP A 425 7.34 15.70 -10.89
N ALA A 426 8.02 16.29 -11.88
CA ALA A 426 8.13 15.71 -13.22
C ALA A 426 8.96 14.41 -13.15
N GLY A 427 8.26 13.27 -12.99
CA GLY A 427 8.87 11.96 -12.79
C GLY A 427 9.99 11.67 -13.79
N ALA A 428 11.14 11.20 -13.27
CA ALA A 428 12.32 10.95 -14.09
C ALA A 428 12.04 9.94 -15.21
N VAL A 429 12.53 10.22 -16.42
CA VAL A 429 12.50 9.28 -17.55
C VAL A 429 13.88 8.69 -17.82
N ARG A 430 13.91 7.44 -18.29
CA ARG A 430 15.15 6.71 -18.62
C ARG A 430 14.94 5.83 -19.85
N TRP A 431 15.99 5.72 -20.66
CA TRP A 431 16.09 4.74 -21.74
C TRP A 431 16.85 3.52 -21.24
N ILE A 432 16.22 2.35 -21.28
CA ILE A 432 16.78 1.12 -20.73
C ILE A 432 16.88 0.00 -21.77
N ASN A 433 17.89 -0.84 -21.61
CA ASN A 433 17.95 -2.17 -22.23
C ASN A 433 17.59 -3.26 -21.19
N ARG A 434 17.62 -4.54 -21.60
CA ARG A 434 17.34 -5.67 -20.70
C ARG A 434 18.25 -5.68 -19.47
N GLY A 435 19.55 -5.48 -19.64
CA GLY A 435 20.52 -5.51 -18.55
C GLY A 435 20.24 -4.43 -17.49
N ASP A 436 19.75 -3.27 -17.93
CA ASP A 436 19.40 -2.16 -17.04
C ASP A 436 18.19 -2.47 -16.15
N MET A 437 17.31 -3.40 -16.53
CA MET A 437 16.13 -3.77 -15.73
C MET A 437 16.48 -4.31 -14.33
N ALA A 438 17.71 -4.83 -14.15
CA ALA A 438 18.19 -5.27 -12.85
C ALA A 438 18.37 -4.12 -11.83
N ASN A 439 18.44 -2.87 -12.30
CA ASN A 439 18.67 -1.69 -11.47
C ASN A 439 17.38 -0.95 -11.09
N TYR A 440 16.24 -1.35 -11.63
CA TYR A 440 14.98 -0.64 -11.45
C TYR A 440 13.89 -1.59 -10.95
N ALA A 441 13.08 -1.13 -10.00
CA ALA A 441 11.95 -1.89 -9.46
C ALA A 441 10.68 -1.59 -10.26
N PHE A 442 10.07 -2.62 -10.83
CA PHE A 442 8.87 -2.56 -11.64
C PHE A 442 7.70 -3.28 -10.98
N PRO A 443 6.46 -2.75 -11.11
CA PRO A 443 5.27 -3.54 -10.82
C PRO A 443 5.23 -4.79 -11.72
N ASN A 444 4.67 -5.89 -11.21
CA ASN A 444 4.66 -7.18 -11.91
C ASN A 444 4.13 -7.11 -13.34
N VAL A 445 3.13 -6.25 -13.59
CA VAL A 445 2.59 -6.06 -14.94
C VAL A 445 3.61 -5.47 -15.91
N PHE A 446 4.36 -4.44 -15.52
CA PHE A 446 5.37 -3.83 -16.39
C PHE A 446 6.62 -4.68 -16.51
N LEU A 447 7.00 -5.40 -15.44
CA LEU A 447 8.11 -6.36 -15.51
C LEU A 447 7.82 -7.45 -16.56
N LYS A 448 6.59 -7.99 -16.58
CA LYS A 448 6.16 -8.98 -17.59
C LYS A 448 6.18 -8.40 -19.00
N LEU A 449 5.64 -7.19 -19.19
CA LEU A 449 5.61 -6.52 -20.49
C LEU A 449 7.03 -6.26 -21.02
N LEU A 450 7.94 -5.78 -20.18
CA LEU A 450 9.32 -5.53 -20.57
C LEU A 450 10.07 -6.82 -20.92
N ASN A 451 9.91 -7.88 -20.11
CA ASN A 451 10.51 -9.17 -20.42
C ASN A 451 10.00 -9.73 -21.76
N ALA A 452 8.68 -9.75 -21.96
CA ALA A 452 8.09 -10.22 -23.22
C ALA A 452 8.63 -9.44 -24.43
N TYR A 453 8.74 -8.11 -24.30
CA TYR A 453 9.31 -7.29 -25.37
C TYR A 453 10.76 -7.67 -25.69
N PHE A 454 11.62 -7.73 -24.68
CA PHE A 454 13.03 -8.05 -24.94
C PHE A 454 13.22 -9.50 -25.37
N ASP A 455 12.35 -10.43 -24.96
CA ASP A 455 12.39 -11.84 -25.36
C ASP A 455 12.10 -11.96 -26.87
N GLU A 456 11.11 -11.22 -27.36
CA GLU A 456 10.83 -11.09 -28.80
C GLU A 456 12.02 -10.49 -29.58
N GLN A 457 12.68 -9.45 -29.05
CA GLN A 457 13.84 -8.82 -29.72
C GLN A 457 15.05 -9.75 -29.81
N GLU A 458 15.23 -10.66 -28.85
CA GLU A 458 16.32 -11.64 -28.82
C GLU A 458 16.00 -12.91 -29.63
N GLY A 459 14.84 -12.99 -30.28
CA GLY A 459 14.41 -14.18 -31.01
C GLY A 459 14.07 -15.36 -30.10
N LYS A 460 13.81 -15.10 -28.81
CA LYS A 460 13.33 -16.07 -27.83
C LYS A 460 11.81 -15.98 -27.74
N SER A 461 11.12 -16.26 -28.84
CA SER A 461 9.66 -16.43 -28.78
C SER A 461 9.35 -17.79 -28.13
N ASP A 462 8.50 -17.78 -27.10
CA ASP A 462 7.98 -18.97 -26.41
C ASP A 462 7.55 -20.05 -27.43
N ASN A 463 8.03 -21.27 -27.20
CA ASN A 463 7.63 -22.48 -27.90
C ASN A 463 6.58 -23.24 -27.07
#